data_AF-A0A941CRC8-F1
#
_entry.id   AF-A0A941CRC8-F1
#
_cell.length_a   1.000
_cell.length_b   1.000
_cell.length_c   1.000
_cell.angle_alpha   90.00
_cell.angle_beta   90.00
_cell.angle_gamma   90.00
#
_symmetry.space_group_name_H-M   'P 1'
#
loop_
_entity.id
_entity.type
_entity.pdbx_description
1 polymer ?
#
loop_
_entity_poly.entity_id
_entity_poly.type
_entity_poly.pdbx_seq_one_letter_code
_entity_poly.pdbx_strand_id
1 'polypeptide(L)'
;MNVMDIFLQKFGMTRYDVSQKTGISQQTLSSANKKDPEGYSGKILMALSQATGISPGEVLDALLAIKTNQELYFVRNWEEMKIAVDSLHPIFQVKGEFAAIIREVKSGQLSDTERLGTELGSHGGSVVLEVLFQWVYNQIKGLNTEEEKIKDKVGRLYDISLKDETTAVLSLKSLKY
;
A
#
# COMPACT_ATOMS: atom_id res chain seq x y z
N MET A 1 -0.12 -2.37 13.25
CA MET A 1 -0.10 -1.12 12.46
C MET A 1 1.20 -1.10 11.67
N ASN A 2 1.15 -1.06 10.34
CA ASN A 2 2.33 -1.31 9.49
C ASN A 2 3.24 -0.07 9.30
N VAL A 3 3.55 0.62 10.40
CA VAL A 3 4.29 1.89 10.43
C VAL A 3 5.73 1.73 9.95
N MET A 4 6.35 0.57 10.16
CA MET A 4 7.72 0.31 9.69
C MET A 4 7.82 0.35 8.17
N ASP A 5 6.82 -0.19 7.45
CA ASP A 5 6.84 -0.17 5.98
C ASP A 5 6.73 1.26 5.44
N ILE A 6 5.92 2.10 6.07
CA ILE A 6 5.80 3.54 5.73
C ILE A 6 7.12 4.26 5.99
N PHE A 7 7.75 3.98 7.14
CA PHE A 7 9.06 4.52 7.47
C PHE A 7 10.10 4.13 6.41
N LEU A 8 10.21 2.84 6.08
CA LEU A 8 11.17 2.34 5.11
C LEU A 8 10.93 2.89 3.70
N GLN A 9 9.66 3.08 3.31
CA GLN A 9 9.31 3.71 2.03
C GLN A 9 9.89 5.13 1.89
N LYS A 10 10.00 5.90 2.98
CA LYS A 10 10.62 7.24 2.94
C LYS A 10 12.11 7.20 2.56
N PHE A 11 12.76 6.05 2.75
CA PHE A 11 14.17 5.81 2.38
C PHE A 11 14.31 5.00 1.09
N GLY A 12 13.21 4.68 0.40
CA GLY A 12 13.23 3.79 -0.77
C GLY A 12 13.66 2.36 -0.42
N MET A 13 13.35 1.90 0.80
CA MET A 13 13.75 0.60 1.30
C MET A 13 12.53 -0.25 1.66
N THR A 14 12.78 -1.55 1.78
CA THR A 14 11.84 -2.57 2.22
C THR A 14 12.41 -3.34 3.41
N ARG A 15 11.58 -4.15 4.07
CA ARG A 15 12.08 -5.09 5.10
C ARG A 15 13.09 -6.10 4.55
N TYR A 16 13.03 -6.40 3.25
CA TYR A 16 14.05 -7.22 2.58
C TYR A 16 15.41 -6.53 2.65
N ASP A 17 15.49 -5.25 2.33
CA ASP A 17 16.75 -4.48 2.36
C ASP A 17 17.34 -4.39 3.77
N VAL A 18 16.48 -4.15 4.77
CA VAL A 18 16.89 -4.20 6.18
C VAL A 18 17.46 -5.57 6.53
N SER A 19 16.80 -6.64 6.07
CA SER A 19 17.24 -8.01 6.31
C SER A 19 18.62 -8.29 5.69
N GLN A 20 18.83 -7.88 4.44
CA GLN A 20 20.12 -8.02 3.75
C GLN A 20 21.23 -7.23 4.44
N LYS A 21 20.95 -6.00 4.90
CA LYS A 21 21.96 -5.14 5.53
C LYS A 21 22.33 -5.54 6.96
N THR A 22 21.41 -6.14 7.70
CA THR A 22 21.53 -6.31 9.17
C THR A 22 21.54 -7.76 9.64
N GLY A 23 21.15 -8.70 8.77
CA GLY A 23 20.97 -10.10 9.11
C GLY A 23 19.73 -10.41 9.95
N ILE A 24 18.90 -9.41 10.28
CA ILE A 24 17.59 -9.65 10.92
C ILE A 24 16.65 -10.31 9.92
N SER A 25 16.01 -11.42 10.28
CA SER A 25 15.08 -12.09 9.37
C SER A 25 13.87 -11.22 9.02
N GLN A 26 13.38 -11.32 7.78
CA GLN A 26 12.14 -10.67 7.37
C GLN A 26 10.94 -11.08 8.22
N GLN A 27 10.92 -12.31 8.75
CA GLN A 27 9.87 -12.77 9.64
C GLN A 27 9.88 -12.02 10.97
N THR A 28 11.06 -11.75 11.53
CA THR A 28 11.22 -10.93 12.74
C THR A 28 10.74 -9.50 12.48
N LEU A 29 11.16 -8.89 11.37
CA LEU A 29 10.71 -7.54 10.98
C LEU A 29 9.21 -7.48 10.76
N SER A 30 8.62 -8.48 10.10
CA SER A 30 7.17 -8.61 9.90
C SER A 30 6.41 -8.71 11.22
N SER A 31 6.94 -9.47 12.17
CA SER A 31 6.33 -9.64 13.49
C SER A 31 6.41 -8.36 14.33
N ALA A 32 7.51 -7.61 14.22
CA ALA A 32 7.66 -6.29 14.83
C ALA A 32 6.72 -5.27 14.19
N ASN A 33 6.62 -5.23 12.86
CA ASN A 33 5.79 -4.29 12.11
C ASN A 33 4.28 -4.40 12.43
N LYS A 34 3.82 -5.51 12.99
CA LYS A 34 2.43 -5.63 13.44
C LYS A 34 2.14 -4.90 14.75
N LYS A 35 3.18 -4.63 15.55
CA LYS A 35 3.09 -4.04 16.90
C LYS A 35 3.17 -2.52 16.85
N ASP A 36 2.88 -1.91 18.00
CA ASP A 36 3.13 -0.49 18.23
C ASP A 36 4.64 -0.18 18.20
N PRO A 37 5.09 0.92 17.55
CA PRO A 37 6.49 1.35 17.57
C PRO A 37 7.09 1.50 18.97
N GLU A 38 6.31 1.89 19.96
CA GLU A 38 6.76 2.00 21.37
C GLU A 38 7.21 0.64 21.94
N GLY A 39 6.67 -0.45 21.40
CA GLY A 39 7.02 -1.82 21.77
C GLY A 39 8.14 -2.44 20.93
N TYR A 40 8.80 -1.66 20.05
CA TYR A 40 9.90 -2.20 19.24
C TYR A 40 11.12 -2.43 20.13
N SER A 41 11.72 -3.62 20.00
CA SER A 41 12.94 -3.90 20.75
C SER A 41 14.10 -3.05 20.25
N GLY A 42 15.06 -2.76 21.13
CA GLY A 42 16.28 -2.04 20.74
C GLY A 42 16.99 -2.67 19.54
N LYS A 43 16.95 -4.00 19.41
CA LYS A 43 17.50 -4.73 18.25
C LYS A 43 16.82 -4.32 16.92
N ILE A 44 15.51 -4.12 16.91
CA ILE A 44 14.77 -3.67 15.72
C ILE A 44 15.14 -2.22 15.39
N LEU A 45 15.18 -1.34 16.39
CA LEU A 45 15.55 0.05 16.19
C LEU A 45 17.00 0.19 15.68
N MET A 46 17.93 -0.60 16.21
CA MET A 46 19.31 -0.68 15.71
C MET A 46 19.39 -1.18 14.28
N ALA A 47 18.59 -2.19 13.90
CA ALA A 47 18.58 -2.70 12.53
C ALA A 47 18.05 -1.66 11.54
N LEU A 48 16.96 -0.97 11.88
CA LEU A 48 16.43 0.12 11.08
C LEU A 48 17.43 1.27 10.96
N SER A 49 18.08 1.63 12.07
CA SER A 49 19.14 2.65 12.12
C SER A 49 20.31 2.28 11.19
N GLN A 50 20.83 1.06 11.29
CA GLN A 50 21.90 0.58 10.41
C GLN A 50 21.48 0.57 8.93
N ALA A 51 20.22 0.25 8.63
CA ALA A 51 19.74 0.21 7.25
C ALA A 51 19.58 1.62 6.64
N THR A 52 19.10 2.58 7.43
CA THR A 52 18.71 3.94 6.98
C THR A 52 19.78 5.00 7.20
N GLY A 53 20.77 4.75 8.08
CA GLY A 53 21.86 5.67 8.38
C GLY A 53 21.55 6.75 9.41
N ILE A 54 20.34 6.77 9.98
CA ILE A 54 19.96 7.67 11.08
C ILE A 54 20.07 6.96 12.43
N SER A 55 20.12 7.69 13.55
CA SER A 55 20.29 7.10 14.88
C SER A 55 19.05 6.31 15.35
N PRO A 56 19.18 5.34 16.28
CA PRO A 56 18.02 4.59 16.77
C PRO A 56 16.95 5.47 17.44
N GLY A 57 17.34 6.59 18.03
CA GLY A 57 16.42 7.59 18.58
C GLY A 57 15.60 8.26 17.48
N GLU A 58 16.27 8.76 16.44
CA GLU A 58 15.59 9.36 15.27
C GLU A 58 14.68 8.36 14.54
N VAL A 59 15.05 7.07 14.48
CA VAL A 59 14.18 6.01 13.96
C VAL A 59 12.89 5.94 14.78
N LEU A 60 12.99 5.87 16.11
CA LEU A 60 11.82 5.78 16.98
C LEU A 60 10.95 7.04 16.83
N ASP A 61 11.55 8.23 16.86
CA ASP A 61 10.84 9.49 16.69
C ASP A 61 10.09 9.54 15.36
N ALA A 62 10.72 9.11 14.26
CA ALA A 62 10.09 9.06 12.95
C ALA A 62 8.92 8.06 12.89
N LEU A 63 9.07 6.88 13.51
CA LEU A 63 7.98 5.90 13.59
C LEU A 63 6.80 6.43 14.41
N LEU A 64 7.05 7.10 15.54
CA LEU A 64 6.02 7.71 16.37
C LEU A 64 5.32 8.88 15.65
N ALA A 65 6.07 9.67 14.88
CA ALA A 65 5.50 10.73 14.06
C ALA A 65 4.57 10.17 12.97
N ILE A 66 4.97 9.10 12.28
CA ILE A 66 4.13 8.42 11.28
C ILE A 66 2.83 7.91 11.90
N LYS A 67 2.92 7.27 13.08
CA LYS A 67 1.75 6.81 13.85
C LYS A 67 0.83 7.97 14.21
N THR A 68 1.38 9.02 14.80
CA THR A 68 0.63 10.19 15.29
C THR A 68 -0.06 10.95 14.15
N ASN A 69 0.64 11.14 13.04
CA ASN A 69 0.12 11.83 11.87
C ASN A 69 -0.78 10.95 10.99
N GLN A 70 -0.95 9.68 11.36
CA GLN A 70 -1.72 8.69 10.59
C GLN A 70 -1.31 8.64 9.12
N GLU A 71 0.00 8.71 8.85
CA GLU A 71 0.47 8.68 7.48
C GLU A 71 0.10 7.35 6.82
N LEU A 72 -0.19 7.42 5.52
CA LEU A 72 -0.62 6.26 4.74
C LEU A 72 0.53 5.77 3.88
N TYR A 73 0.58 4.45 3.69
CA TYR A 73 1.47 3.85 2.73
C TYR A 73 1.07 4.27 1.31
N PHE A 74 2.05 4.63 0.48
CA PHE A 74 1.81 4.97 -0.91
C PHE A 74 2.08 3.76 -1.81
N VAL A 75 1.28 3.60 -2.85
CA VAL A 75 1.48 2.57 -3.87
C VAL A 75 1.60 3.27 -5.21
N ARG A 76 2.81 3.24 -5.76
CA ARG A 76 3.22 3.91 -7.00
C ARG A 76 3.56 2.93 -8.10
N ASN A 77 3.93 1.70 -7.73
CA ASN A 77 4.25 0.60 -8.62
C ASN A 77 3.72 -0.74 -8.08
N TRP A 78 3.97 -1.81 -8.83
CA TRP A 78 3.53 -3.16 -8.48
C TRP A 78 4.16 -3.72 -7.20
N GLU A 79 5.44 -3.47 -6.96
CA GLU A 79 6.14 -3.98 -5.78
C GLU A 79 5.54 -3.41 -4.49
N GLU A 80 5.26 -2.10 -4.48
CA GLU A 80 4.58 -1.43 -3.38
C GLU A 80 3.15 -1.97 -3.19
N MET A 81 2.43 -2.29 -4.28
CA MET A 81 1.11 -2.92 -4.19
C MET A 81 1.19 -4.29 -3.52
N LYS A 82 2.16 -5.13 -3.92
CA LYS A 82 2.39 -6.44 -3.32
C LYS A 82 2.68 -6.32 -1.82
N ILE A 83 3.56 -5.40 -1.44
CA ILE A 83 3.90 -5.13 -0.02
C ILE A 83 2.64 -4.71 0.77
N ALA A 84 1.86 -3.78 0.21
CA ALA A 84 0.65 -3.27 0.85
C ALA A 84 -0.36 -4.39 1.12
N VAL A 85 -0.61 -5.25 0.13
CA VAL A 85 -1.59 -6.33 0.18
C VAL A 85 -1.13 -7.48 1.07
N ASP A 86 0.11 -7.95 0.92
CA ASP A 86 0.63 -9.08 1.70
C ASP A 86 0.82 -8.74 3.19
N SER A 87 1.08 -7.47 3.50
CA SER A 87 1.18 -6.99 4.88
C SER A 87 -0.16 -6.58 5.47
N LEU A 88 -1.25 -6.71 4.70
CA LEU A 88 -2.61 -6.31 5.11
C LEU A 88 -2.64 -4.88 5.65
N HIS A 89 -2.07 -3.93 4.89
CA HIS A 89 -2.15 -2.51 5.24
C HIS A 89 -3.62 -2.10 5.34
N PRO A 90 -4.07 -1.57 6.49
CA PRO A 90 -5.49 -1.31 6.71
C PRO A 90 -6.04 -0.27 5.73
N ILE A 91 -5.24 0.76 5.44
CA ILE A 91 -5.55 1.81 4.47
C ILE A 91 -4.25 2.18 3.75
N PHE A 92 -4.28 2.31 2.43
CA PHE A 92 -3.16 2.82 1.63
C PHE A 92 -3.66 3.64 0.43
N GLN A 93 -2.79 4.51 -0.11
CA GLN A 93 -3.09 5.40 -1.24
C GLN A 93 -2.35 4.98 -2.49
N VAL A 94 -3.10 4.76 -3.57
CA VAL A 94 -2.54 4.53 -4.91
C VAL A 94 -2.35 5.88 -5.61
N LYS A 95 -1.14 6.12 -6.10
CA LYS A 95 -0.70 7.35 -6.79
C LYS A 95 0.31 7.01 -7.88
N GLY A 96 0.86 8.03 -8.55
CA GLY A 96 1.99 7.86 -9.47
C GLY A 96 1.56 7.26 -10.81
N GLU A 97 2.19 6.15 -11.20
CA GLU A 97 1.93 5.49 -12.50
C GLU A 97 0.46 5.05 -12.63
N PHE A 98 -0.18 4.72 -11.50
CA PHE A 98 -1.59 4.37 -11.45
C PHE A 98 -2.54 5.57 -11.60
N ALA A 99 -2.05 6.82 -11.49
CA ALA A 99 -2.90 8.01 -11.59
C ALA A 99 -3.50 8.18 -12.99
N ALA A 100 -2.76 7.82 -14.04
CA ALA A 100 -3.29 7.85 -15.41
C ALA A 100 -4.49 6.91 -15.57
N ILE A 101 -4.43 5.75 -14.93
CA ILE A 101 -5.49 4.74 -14.93
C ILE A 101 -6.70 5.25 -14.15
N ILE A 102 -6.46 5.86 -12.98
CA ILE A 102 -7.54 6.46 -12.18
C ILE A 102 -8.27 7.54 -12.98
N ARG A 103 -7.55 8.37 -13.74
CA ARG A 103 -8.14 9.35 -14.66
C ARG A 103 -8.94 8.70 -15.77
N GLU A 104 -8.38 7.69 -16.43
CA GLU A 104 -9.04 6.97 -17.52
C GLU A 104 -10.35 6.35 -17.04
N VAL A 105 -10.31 5.62 -15.93
CA VAL A 105 -11.51 5.04 -15.30
C VAL A 105 -12.52 6.12 -14.97
N LYS A 106 -12.10 7.23 -14.33
CA LYS A 106 -13.02 8.31 -13.98
C LYS A 106 -13.64 8.96 -15.23
N SER A 107 -12.88 9.14 -16.30
CA SER A 107 -13.36 9.72 -17.55
C SER A 107 -14.34 8.81 -18.31
N GLY A 108 -14.06 7.51 -18.39
CA GLY A 108 -14.97 6.52 -18.96
C GLY A 108 -16.22 6.34 -18.09
N GLN A 109 -16.05 6.32 -16.76
CA GLN A 109 -17.17 6.29 -15.82
C GLN A 109 -18.04 7.53 -15.97
N LEU A 110 -17.49 8.75 -16.05
CA LEU A 110 -18.28 9.97 -16.27
C LEU A 110 -19.13 9.85 -17.54
N SER A 111 -18.59 9.34 -18.66
CA SER A 111 -19.36 9.19 -19.90
C SER A 111 -20.55 8.21 -19.82
N ASP A 112 -20.43 7.14 -19.02
CA ASP A 112 -21.51 6.16 -18.82
C ASP A 112 -22.48 6.58 -17.71
N THR A 113 -21.98 7.28 -16.68
CA THR A 113 -22.77 7.75 -15.53
C THR A 113 -23.58 9.01 -15.87
N GLU A 114 -23.07 9.88 -16.76
CA GLU A 114 -23.82 11.00 -17.36
C GLU A 114 -25.02 10.51 -18.18
N ARG A 115 -24.97 9.29 -18.72
CA ARG A 115 -26.09 8.67 -19.46
C ARG A 115 -27.13 8.00 -18.56
N LEU A 116 -26.81 7.65 -17.32
CA LEU A 116 -27.65 6.80 -16.46
C LEU A 116 -28.05 7.42 -15.11
N GLY A 117 -27.56 8.62 -14.78
CA GLY A 117 -28.16 9.48 -13.76
C GLY A 117 -28.31 8.87 -12.36
N THR A 118 -27.43 7.97 -11.92
CA THR A 118 -27.51 7.33 -10.58
C THR A 118 -26.16 7.04 -9.94
N GLU A 119 -26.23 6.92 -8.61
CA GLU A 119 -25.22 7.17 -7.59
C GLU A 119 -24.02 6.22 -7.55
N LEU A 120 -22.88 6.80 -7.16
CA LEU A 120 -21.59 6.17 -6.90
C LEU A 120 -21.66 5.17 -5.72
N GLY A 121 -22.18 3.97 -5.98
CA GLY A 121 -22.15 2.82 -5.07
C GLY A 121 -20.95 1.90 -5.30
N SER A 122 -20.99 0.70 -4.68
CA SER A 122 -19.96 -0.35 -4.74
C SER A 122 -19.54 -0.78 -6.16
N HIS A 123 -20.34 -0.49 -7.18
CA HIS A 123 -20.03 -0.74 -8.59
C HIS A 123 -18.83 0.07 -9.10
N GLY A 124 -18.62 1.30 -8.63
CA GLY A 124 -17.52 2.16 -9.10
C GLY A 124 -16.13 1.63 -8.70
N GLY A 125 -16.01 1.04 -7.50
CA GLY A 125 -14.75 0.50 -6.98
C GLY A 125 -14.30 -0.78 -7.70
N SER A 126 -15.24 -1.65 -8.08
CA SER A 126 -14.95 -2.87 -8.85
C SER A 126 -14.41 -2.56 -10.25
N VAL A 127 -14.99 -1.57 -10.93
CA VAL A 127 -14.52 -1.11 -12.25
C VAL A 127 -13.11 -0.53 -12.15
N VAL A 128 -12.82 0.27 -11.12
CA VAL A 128 -11.45 0.79 -10.88
C VAL A 128 -10.47 -0.35 -10.69
N LEU A 129 -10.83 -1.39 -9.93
CA LEU A 129 -9.99 -2.56 -9.71
C LEU A 129 -9.70 -3.31 -11.03
N GLU A 130 -10.74 -3.58 -11.82
CA GLU A 130 -10.61 -4.31 -13.08
C GLU A 130 -9.70 -3.58 -14.07
N VAL A 131 -9.90 -2.27 -14.24
CA VAL A 131 -9.09 -1.47 -15.16
C VAL A 131 -7.65 -1.32 -14.65
N LEU A 132 -7.45 -1.14 -13.34
CA LEU A 132 -6.11 -1.17 -12.74
C LEU A 132 -5.38 -2.47 -13.07
N PHE A 133 -6.00 -3.63 -12.84
CA PHE A 133 -5.37 -4.91 -13.11
C PHE A 133 -5.23 -5.23 -14.60
N GLN A 134 -6.13 -4.74 -15.45
CA GLN A 134 -5.99 -4.87 -16.90
C GLN A 134 -4.84 -4.03 -17.44
N TRP A 135 -4.63 -2.83 -16.89
CA TRP A 135 -3.46 -2.01 -17.23
C TRP A 135 -2.16 -2.69 -16.79
N VAL A 136 -2.12 -3.23 -15.57
CA VAL A 136 -0.97 -4.01 -15.08
C VAL A 136 -0.72 -5.21 -16.00
N TYR A 137 -1.76 -5.94 -16.41
CA TYR A 137 -1.65 -7.03 -17.39
C TYR A 137 -1.01 -6.58 -18.71
N ASN A 138 -1.44 -5.42 -19.23
CA ASN A 138 -0.94 -4.87 -20.49
C ASN A 138 0.51 -4.38 -20.41
N GLN A 139 0.93 -3.80 -19.28
CA GLN A 139 2.31 -3.34 -19.07
C GLN A 139 3.30 -4.50 -18.94
N ILE A 140 2.89 -5.60 -18.31
CA ILE A 140 3.78 -6.74 -18.00
C ILE A 140 3.66 -7.87 -19.05
N LYS A 141 2.91 -7.66 -20.15
CA LYS A 141 2.62 -8.67 -21.20
C LYS A 141 2.04 -9.97 -20.63
N GLY A 142 1.16 -9.86 -19.63
CA GLY A 142 0.52 -10.98 -18.96
C GLY A 142 0.76 -10.96 -17.45
N LEU A 143 -0.29 -11.27 -16.68
CA LEU A 143 -0.16 -11.50 -15.25
C LEU A 143 0.37 -12.93 -15.03
N ASN A 144 1.42 -13.07 -14.24
CA ASN A 144 1.85 -14.36 -13.72
C ASN A 144 0.91 -14.82 -12.57
N THR A 145 1.10 -16.06 -12.11
CA THR A 145 0.30 -16.65 -11.04
C THR A 145 0.37 -15.88 -9.70
N GLU A 146 1.44 -15.11 -9.44
CA GLU A 146 1.50 -14.26 -8.24
C GLU A 146 0.62 -13.02 -8.38
N GLU A 147 0.61 -12.39 -9.54
CA GLU A 147 -0.18 -11.20 -9.80
C GLU A 147 -1.68 -11.47 -9.80
N GLU A 148 -2.11 -12.60 -10.35
CA GLU A 148 -3.51 -13.04 -10.25
C GLU A 148 -3.94 -13.26 -8.79
N LYS A 149 -3.06 -13.81 -7.94
CA LYS A 149 -3.34 -13.98 -6.51
C LYS A 149 -3.48 -12.64 -5.79
N ILE A 150 -2.64 -11.66 -6.12
CA ILE A 150 -2.75 -10.32 -5.54
C ILE A 150 -4.06 -9.68 -6.02
N LYS A 151 -4.41 -9.80 -7.31
CA LYS A 151 -5.71 -9.34 -7.83
C LYS A 151 -6.90 -9.89 -7.05
N ASP A 152 -6.94 -11.21 -6.87
CA ASP A 152 -7.98 -11.88 -6.10
C ASP A 152 -8.03 -11.37 -4.65
N LYS A 153 -6.86 -11.27 -3.99
CA LYS A 153 -6.77 -10.74 -2.63
C LYS A 153 -7.29 -9.31 -2.53
N VAL A 154 -6.94 -8.42 -3.46
CA VAL A 154 -7.41 -7.02 -3.43
C VAL A 154 -8.93 -6.98 -3.58
N GLY A 155 -9.49 -7.62 -4.60
CA GLY A 155 -10.94 -7.62 -4.85
C GLY A 155 -11.73 -8.22 -3.68
N ARG A 156 -11.17 -9.24 -3.02
CA ARG A 156 -11.80 -9.88 -1.85
C ARG A 156 -11.71 -9.01 -0.60
N LEU A 157 -10.53 -8.47 -0.28
CA LEU A 157 -10.23 -7.91 1.04
C LEU A 157 -10.39 -6.39 1.14
N TYR A 158 -10.37 -5.66 0.02
CA TYR A 158 -10.33 -4.21 0.01
C TYR A 158 -11.52 -3.59 -0.71
N ASP A 159 -11.98 -2.45 -0.18
CA ASP A 159 -12.82 -1.50 -0.90
C ASP A 159 -11.93 -0.40 -1.49
N ILE A 160 -12.28 0.04 -2.70
CA ILE A 160 -11.62 1.16 -3.36
C ILE A 160 -12.56 2.37 -3.34
N SER A 161 -12.03 3.52 -2.96
CA SER A 161 -12.67 4.82 -3.11
C SER A 161 -11.79 5.78 -3.92
N LEU A 162 -12.38 6.41 -4.93
CA LEU A 162 -11.72 7.48 -5.67
C LEU A 162 -11.78 8.75 -4.81
N LYS A 163 -10.62 9.26 -4.40
CA LYS A 163 -10.53 10.48 -3.59
C LYS A 163 -10.46 11.71 -4.48
N ASP A 164 -9.71 11.63 -5.56
CA ASP A 164 -9.58 12.68 -6.58
C ASP A 164 -9.30 12.06 -7.95
N GLU A 165 -8.97 12.88 -8.95
CA GLU A 165 -8.70 12.42 -10.32
C GLU A 165 -7.43 11.56 -10.45
N THR A 166 -6.55 11.57 -9.46
CA THR A 166 -5.22 10.95 -9.52
C THR A 166 -4.94 10.00 -8.37
N THR A 167 -5.82 9.96 -7.37
CA THR A 167 -5.64 9.24 -6.12
C THR A 167 -6.84 8.36 -5.84
N ALA A 168 -6.54 7.08 -5.64
CA ALA A 168 -7.48 6.10 -5.09
C ALA A 168 -7.01 5.69 -3.70
N VAL A 169 -7.96 5.48 -2.79
CA VAL A 169 -7.71 4.96 -1.45
C VAL A 169 -8.24 3.53 -1.41
N LEU A 170 -7.42 2.62 -0.93
CA LEU A 170 -7.83 1.25 -0.63
C LEU A 170 -7.94 1.09 0.87
N SER A 171 -9.06 0.55 1.34
CA SER A 171 -9.33 0.28 2.75
C SER A 171 -9.79 -1.16 2.93
N LEU A 172 -9.26 -1.86 3.95
CA LEU A 172 -9.73 -3.22 4.29
C LEU A 172 -11.22 -3.21 4.60
N LYS A 173 -11.98 -4.14 3.99
CA LYS A 173 -13.42 -4.31 4.24
C LYS A 173 -13.74 -4.62 5.70
N SER A 174 -12.80 -5.28 6.40
CA SER A 174 -12.93 -5.59 7.83
C SER A 174 -12.96 -4.36 8.74
N LEU A 175 -12.64 -3.16 8.25
CA LEU A 175 -12.71 -1.92 9.02
C LEU A 175 -14.13 -1.33 9.07
N LYS A 176 -15.07 -1.82 8.25
CA LYS A 176 -16.45 -1.33 8.17
C LYS A 176 -17.44 -2.12 9.05
N TYR A 177 -16.96 -3.07 9.83
CA TYR A 177 -17.76 -3.95 10.70
C TYR A 177 -17.44 -3.71 12.17
#